data_AF-A0A932LD27-F1
#
_entry.id   AF-A0A932LD27-F1
#
_cell.length_a   1.000
_cell.length_b   1.000
_cell.length_c   1.000
_cell.angle_alpha   90.00
_cell.angle_beta   90.00
_cell.angle_gamma   90.00
#
_symmetry.space_group_name_H-M   'P 1'
#
loop_
_entity.id
_entity.type
_entity.pdbx_description
1 polymer ?
#
loop_
_entity_poly.entity_id
_entity_poly.type
_entity_poly.pdbx_seq_one_letter_code
_entity_poly.pdbx_strand_id
1 'polypeptide(L)'
;MQDQGGEKLPRNTVLFRPDSPRSLMGDTPQIVEVPERDRRGYRYHLLYLGTGPDGGFRGIRLIGSKDGIHWDTASDTRLAAIGSDHHNTVAYDPQRDEYVMFLRSKHIYLAPGQKGATGEIELGPGGERLNTGQSRRGVSRMSSKELWTE
;
A
#
# COMPACT_ATOMS: atom_id res chain seq x y z
N MET A 1 -18.87 -19.04 -6.02
CA MET A 1 -20.30 -18.70 -5.96
C MET A 1 -20.78 -19.04 -4.57
N GLN A 2 -21.21 -18.04 -3.80
CA GLN A 2 -22.21 -18.22 -2.74
C GLN A 2 -23.01 -16.92 -2.71
N ASP A 3 -24.26 -17.10 -3.08
CA ASP A 3 -25.32 -16.12 -3.18
C ASP A 3 -26.02 -16.10 -1.83
N GLN A 4 -26.09 -14.93 -1.21
CA GLN A 4 -26.96 -14.70 -0.05
C GLN A 4 -27.79 -13.45 -0.35
N GLY A 5 -28.95 -13.68 -0.96
CA GLY A 5 -30.16 -12.95 -0.59
C GLY A 5 -30.33 -11.52 -1.08
N GLY A 6 -29.84 -11.15 -2.26
CA GLY A 6 -30.34 -9.98 -3.01
C GLY A 6 -30.13 -8.58 -2.41
N GLU A 7 -29.72 -8.45 -1.14
CA GLU A 7 -29.28 -7.19 -0.55
C GLU A 7 -27.78 -7.03 -0.74
N LYS A 8 -27.39 -5.96 -1.45
CA LYS A 8 -26.00 -5.48 -1.44
C LYS A 8 -25.70 -4.91 -0.06
N LEU A 9 -25.26 -5.75 0.87
CA LEU A 9 -24.69 -5.29 2.13
C LEU A 9 -23.45 -4.43 1.82
N PRO A 10 -23.33 -3.22 2.38
CA PRO A 10 -22.12 -2.42 2.24
C PRO A 10 -20.99 -3.15 2.96
N ARG A 11 -20.10 -3.76 2.18
CA ARG A 11 -18.87 -4.33 2.72
C ARG A 11 -17.91 -3.17 2.95
N ASN A 12 -17.66 -2.89 4.22
CA ASN A 12 -16.84 -1.78 4.70
C ASN A 12 -15.34 -2.07 4.53
N THR A 13 -14.95 -2.57 3.35
CA THR A 13 -13.57 -2.84 2.98
C THR A 13 -13.19 -1.86 1.89
N VAL A 14 -12.13 -1.10 2.15
CA VAL A 14 -11.67 0.13 1.50
C VAL A 14 -11.59 0.07 -0.03
N LEU A 15 -11.58 -1.12 -0.63
CA LEU A 15 -11.38 -1.32 -2.06
C LEU A 15 -12.26 -2.44 -2.63
N PHE A 16 -13.57 -2.24 -2.63
CA PHE A 16 -14.38 -2.80 -3.72
C PHE A 16 -14.72 -1.68 -4.68
N ARG A 17 -13.95 -1.53 -5.76
CA ARG A 17 -14.43 -0.74 -6.91
C ARG A 17 -15.30 -1.68 -7.76
N PRO A 18 -16.48 -1.26 -8.24
CA PRO A 18 -17.36 -2.11 -9.04
C PRO A 18 -16.70 -2.72 -10.29
N ASP A 19 -15.69 -2.02 -10.81
CA ASP A 19 -14.85 -2.36 -11.96
C ASP A 19 -13.54 -3.07 -11.59
N SER A 20 -13.15 -3.06 -10.32
CA SER A 20 -11.94 -3.73 -9.85
C SER A 20 -12.14 -5.25 -9.82
N PRO A 21 -11.19 -6.05 -10.36
CA PRO A 21 -11.24 -7.48 -10.18
C PRO A 21 -11.22 -7.82 -8.69
N ARG A 22 -12.01 -8.83 -8.28
CA ARG A 22 -12.13 -9.29 -6.88
C ARG A 22 -10.79 -9.57 -6.17
N SER A 23 -9.72 -9.74 -6.96
CA SER A 23 -8.37 -9.99 -6.50
C SER A 23 -7.64 -8.74 -6.00
N LEU A 24 -8.21 -7.54 -6.14
CA LEU A 24 -7.67 -6.33 -5.54
C LEU A 24 -8.15 -6.21 -4.09
N MET A 25 -7.23 -6.13 -3.15
CA MET A 25 -7.55 -5.98 -1.73
C MET A 25 -6.74 -4.83 -1.14
N GLY A 26 -7.36 -4.11 -0.20
CA GLY A 26 -6.69 -3.14 0.67
C GLY A 26 -6.51 -3.75 2.04
N ASP A 27 -5.26 -3.92 2.45
CA ASP A 27 -4.89 -4.44 3.77
C ASP A 27 -4.20 -3.37 4.62
N THR A 28 -4.01 -3.68 5.90
CA THR A 28 -3.23 -2.84 6.84
C THR A 28 -3.66 -1.37 6.89
N PRO A 29 -4.94 -1.06 7.17
CA PRO A 29 -5.46 0.31 7.16
C PRO A 29 -4.91 1.13 8.33
N GLN A 30 -4.46 2.35 8.07
CA GLN A 30 -4.10 3.34 9.08
C GLN A 30 -4.66 4.71 8.68
N ILE A 31 -5.42 5.37 9.57
CA ILE A 31 -5.75 6.79 9.38
C ILE A 31 -4.50 7.62 9.65
N VAL A 32 -4.16 8.49 8.72
CA VAL A 32 -2.99 9.38 8.77
C VAL A 32 -3.45 10.78 9.13
N GLU A 33 -2.88 11.35 10.18
CA GLU A 33 -3.05 12.76 10.47
C GLU A 33 -2.13 13.59 9.58
N VAL A 34 -2.71 14.57 8.89
CA VAL A 34 -2.00 15.41 7.94
C VAL A 34 -2.18 16.90 8.28
N PRO A 35 -1.15 17.73 8.10
CA PRO A 35 -1.27 19.18 8.21
C PRO A 35 -2.26 19.72 7.16
N GLU A 36 -2.85 20.90 7.44
CA GLU A 36 -3.94 21.49 6.65
C GLU A 36 -3.61 21.57 5.14
N ARG A 37 -2.37 21.98 4.82
CA ARG A 37 -1.89 22.15 3.44
C ARG A 37 -1.93 20.87 2.61
N ASP A 38 -1.83 19.72 3.25
CA ASP A 38 -1.73 18.41 2.60
C ASP A 38 -3.07 17.65 2.60
N ARG A 39 -4.14 18.26 3.15
CA ARG A 39 -5.47 17.62 3.22
C ARG A 39 -6.12 17.40 1.86
N ARG A 40 -5.81 18.23 0.85
CA ARG A 40 -6.47 18.24 -0.47
C ARG A 40 -8.01 18.29 -0.39
N GLY A 41 -8.56 18.91 0.66
CA GLY A 41 -10.01 18.99 0.87
C GLY A 41 -10.66 17.74 1.49
N TYR A 42 -9.87 16.76 1.90
CA TYR A 42 -10.33 15.57 2.64
C TYR A 42 -10.14 15.74 4.15
N ARG A 43 -11.03 15.12 4.92
CA ARG A 43 -10.95 15.08 6.39
C ARG A 43 -10.17 13.87 6.89
N TYR A 44 -10.27 12.76 6.16
CA TYR A 44 -9.66 11.49 6.51
C TYR A 44 -8.73 11.05 5.38
N HIS A 45 -7.57 10.53 5.76
CA HIS A 45 -6.55 10.01 4.87
C HIS A 45 -6.23 8.61 5.33
N LEU A 46 -6.42 7.64 4.45
CA LEU A 46 -6.21 6.25 4.80
C LEU A 46 -5.02 5.69 4.03
N LEU A 47 -4.02 5.28 4.78
CA LEU A 47 -2.93 4.46 4.31
C LEU A 47 -3.39 3.00 4.27
N TYR A 48 -3.04 2.29 3.21
CA TYR A 48 -3.29 0.86 3.11
C TYR A 48 -2.29 0.19 2.15
N LEU A 49 -2.19 -1.14 2.21
CA LEU A 49 -1.42 -1.95 1.29
C LEU A 49 -2.33 -2.45 0.17
N GLY A 50 -2.06 -2.03 -1.07
CA GLY A 50 -2.69 -2.59 -2.25
C GLY A 50 -2.09 -3.96 -2.59
N THR A 51 -2.92 -4.99 -2.67
CA THR A 51 -2.53 -6.32 -3.15
C THR A 51 -3.35 -6.68 -4.40
N GLY A 52 -2.74 -7.42 -5.33
CA GLY A 52 -3.37 -7.76 -6.61
C GLY A 52 -2.47 -8.65 -7.49
N PRO A 53 -3.02 -9.34 -8.50
CA PRO A 53 -2.25 -10.19 -9.39
C PRO A 53 -1.38 -9.38 -10.36
N ASP A 54 -1.86 -8.21 -10.78
CA ASP A 54 -1.20 -7.33 -11.75
C ASP A 54 -0.53 -6.15 -11.04
N GLY A 55 0.73 -5.88 -11.36
CA GLY A 55 1.62 -5.00 -10.59
C GLY A 55 1.18 -3.53 -10.44
N GLY A 56 0.23 -3.04 -11.25
CA GLY A 56 -0.21 -1.63 -11.23
C GLY A 56 -0.90 -1.19 -9.94
N PHE A 57 -1.60 -2.10 -9.26
CA PHE A 57 -2.29 -1.79 -8.00
C PHE A 57 -1.43 -2.04 -6.75
N ARG A 58 -0.32 -2.78 -6.89
CA ARG A 58 0.52 -3.17 -5.75
C ARG A 58 1.25 -1.98 -5.15
N GLY A 59 1.45 -2.03 -3.84
CA GLY A 59 2.29 -1.10 -3.09
C GLY A 59 1.56 -0.45 -1.91
N ILE A 60 2.27 0.43 -1.23
CA ILE A 60 1.69 1.27 -0.17
C ILE A 60 0.94 2.41 -0.81
N ARG A 61 -0.30 2.64 -0.39
CA ARG A 61 -1.22 3.57 -1.03
C ARG A 61 -1.90 4.47 -0.01
N LEU A 62 -2.35 5.63 -0.48
CA LEU A 62 -3.09 6.62 0.28
C LEU A 62 -4.36 7.02 -0.47
N ILE A 63 -5.46 7.17 0.26
CA ILE A 63 -6.74 7.60 -0.30
C ILE A 63 -7.46 8.55 0.65
N GLY A 64 -8.17 9.55 0.10
CA GLY A 64 -8.89 10.57 0.84
C GLY A 64 -10.39 10.28 1.01
N SER A 65 -10.96 10.74 2.12
CA SER A 65 -12.40 10.74 2.39
C SER A 65 -12.83 11.99 3.15
N LYS A 66 -14.07 12.43 2.93
CA LYS A 66 -14.68 13.54 3.70
C LYS A 66 -15.38 13.07 4.97
N ASP A 67 -15.84 11.82 5.00
CA ASP A 67 -16.69 11.27 6.07
C ASP A 67 -16.14 9.99 6.72
N GLY A 68 -15.05 9.43 6.19
CA GLY A 68 -14.41 8.21 6.69
C GLY A 68 -15.09 6.92 6.26
N ILE A 69 -16.12 7.01 5.41
CA ILE A 69 -16.91 5.88 4.91
C ILE A 69 -16.78 5.80 3.38
N HIS A 70 -16.96 6.92 2.69
CA HIS A 70 -16.87 7.02 1.24
C HIS A 70 -15.50 7.54 0.83
N TRP A 71 -14.71 6.70 0.18
CA TRP A 71 -13.35 7.01 -0.25
C TRP A 71 -13.34 7.46 -1.70
N ASP A 72 -12.64 8.56 -1.98
CA ASP A 72 -12.55 9.14 -3.31
C ASP A 72 -11.49 8.41 -4.14
N THR A 73 -11.93 7.57 -5.07
CA THR A 73 -11.04 6.76 -5.89
C THR A 73 -10.13 7.58 -6.80
N ALA A 74 -10.49 8.82 -7.14
CA ALA A 74 -9.63 9.71 -7.92
C ALA A 74 -8.45 10.26 -7.10
N SER A 75 -8.54 10.22 -5.76
CA SER A 75 -7.44 10.61 -4.87
C SER A 75 -6.42 9.50 -4.61
N ASP A 76 -6.71 8.27 -5.05
CA ASP A 76 -5.91 7.10 -4.78
C ASP A 76 -4.49 7.22 -5.35
N THR A 77 -3.50 7.28 -4.46
CA THR A 77 -2.10 7.55 -4.81
C THR A 77 -1.22 6.42 -4.29
N ARG A 78 -0.32 5.88 -5.13
CA ARG A 78 0.72 4.95 -4.68
C ARG A 78 1.88 5.76 -4.10
N LEU A 79 2.22 5.51 -2.85
CA LEU A 79 3.32 6.17 -2.15
C LEU A 79 4.65 5.44 -2.31
N ALA A 80 4.59 4.11 -2.46
CA ALA A 80 5.79 3.30 -2.66
C ALA A 80 5.45 1.97 -3.34
N ALA A 81 6.18 1.63 -4.40
CA ALA A 81 6.15 0.31 -5.05
C ALA A 81 6.97 -0.74 -4.30
N ILE A 82 6.74 -0.89 -2.99
CA ILE A 82 7.45 -1.84 -2.13
C ILE A 82 6.55 -2.99 -1.68
N GLY A 83 7.10 -4.19 -1.69
CA GLY A 83 6.47 -5.35 -1.05
C GLY A 83 6.55 -5.24 0.47
N SER A 84 5.39 -5.20 1.13
CA SER A 84 5.26 -5.36 2.58
C SER A 84 4.30 -6.50 2.88
N ASP A 85 4.54 -7.21 3.99
CA ASP A 85 3.67 -8.27 4.50
C ASP A 85 3.21 -7.99 5.94
N HIS A 86 3.26 -6.73 6.35
CA HIS A 86 2.88 -6.29 7.69
C HIS A 86 2.22 -4.93 7.68
N HIS A 87 1.67 -4.55 8.84
CA HIS A 87 1.15 -3.22 9.05
C HIS A 87 2.25 -2.17 8.85
N ASN A 88 1.92 -1.14 8.07
CA ASN A 88 2.82 -0.04 7.74
C ASN A 88 2.25 1.21 8.37
N THR A 89 3.12 2.11 8.82
CA THR A 89 2.68 3.35 9.45
C THR A 89 3.33 4.55 8.79
N VAL A 90 2.56 5.61 8.62
CA VAL A 90 3.04 6.95 8.26
C VAL A 90 2.68 7.90 9.40
N ALA A 91 3.61 8.77 9.75
CA ALA A 91 3.40 9.88 10.66
C ALA A 91 4.03 11.15 10.09
N TYR A 92 3.41 12.30 10.36
CA TYR A 92 3.99 13.60 10.06
C TYR A 92 4.81 14.10 11.26
N ASP A 93 6.08 14.42 11.03
CA ASP A 93 6.97 15.08 12.00
C ASP A 93 6.91 16.60 11.77
N PRO A 94 6.23 17.37 12.65
CA PRO A 94 6.13 18.82 12.49
C PRO A 94 7.42 19.57 12.79
N GLN A 95 8.38 18.98 13.52
CA GLN A 95 9.66 19.62 13.80
C GLN A 95 10.57 19.59 12.58
N ARG A 96 10.54 18.47 11.85
CA ARG A 96 11.31 18.27 10.63
C ARG A 96 10.54 18.62 9.37
N ASP A 97 9.25 18.92 9.48
CA ASP A 97 8.37 19.20 8.34
C ASP A 97 8.47 18.07 7.30
N GLU A 98 8.33 16.81 7.74
CA GLU A 98 8.45 15.63 6.89
C GLU A 98 7.49 14.52 7.31
N TYR A 99 7.14 13.67 6.36
CA TYR A 99 6.47 12.41 6.59
C TYR A 99 7.49 11.31 6.78
N VAL A 100 7.27 10.46 7.78
CA VAL A 100 8.11 9.29 8.06
C VAL A 100 7.25 8.05 7.98
N MET A 101 7.63 7.13 7.10
CA MET A 101 7.03 5.81 6.99
C MET A 101 7.92 4.76 7.65
N PHE A 102 7.32 3.95 8.51
CA PHE A 102 7.92 2.69 8.98
C PHE A 102 7.16 1.53 8.37
N LEU A 103 7.90 0.61 7.76
CA LEU A 103 7.31 -0.53 7.07
C LEU A 103 8.17 -1.77 7.26
N ARG A 104 7.55 -2.94 7.18
CA ARG A 104 8.30 -4.21 7.14
C ARG A 104 8.59 -4.56 5.70
N SER A 105 9.70 -4.03 5.18
CA SER A 105 10.11 -4.32 3.80
C SER A 105 10.40 -5.81 3.67
N LYS A 106 9.75 -6.44 2.71
CA LYS A 106 9.98 -7.84 2.36
C LYS A 106 10.97 -7.87 1.20
N HIS A 107 12.20 -8.27 1.47
CA HIS A 107 13.14 -8.64 0.41
C HIS A 107 12.97 -10.14 0.18
N ILE A 108 12.40 -10.50 -0.98
CA ILE A 108 12.13 -11.90 -1.33
C ILE A 108 13.34 -12.42 -2.10
N TYR A 109 14.03 -13.42 -1.55
CA TYR A 109 14.86 -14.31 -2.37
C TYR A 109 13.93 -15.21 -3.17
N LEU A 110 13.67 -14.81 -4.42
CA LEU A 110 12.73 -15.46 -5.32
C LEU A 110 13.15 -16.92 -5.55
N ALA A 111 12.20 -17.85 -5.44
CA ALA A 111 12.43 -19.21 -5.93
C ALA A 111 12.63 -19.20 -7.46
N PRO A 112 13.33 -20.19 -8.05
CA PRO A 112 13.50 -20.27 -9.49
C PRO A 112 12.15 -20.19 -10.22
N GLY A 113 12.00 -19.20 -11.11
CA GLY A 113 10.79 -18.98 -11.89
C GLY A 113 9.77 -17.99 -11.30
N GLN A 114 10.01 -17.41 -10.12
CA GLN A 114 9.18 -16.33 -9.59
C GLN A 114 9.67 -14.94 -10.07
N LYS A 115 8.72 -14.02 -10.31
CA LYS A 115 8.98 -12.60 -10.64
C LYS A 115 8.89 -11.74 -9.37
N GLY A 116 9.73 -10.71 -9.26
CA GLY A 116 9.76 -9.77 -8.13
C GLY A 116 8.53 -8.87 -8.04
N ALA A 117 8.47 -8.05 -6.99
CA ALA A 117 7.34 -7.12 -6.77
C ALA A 117 7.18 -6.08 -7.91
N THR A 118 8.26 -5.77 -8.61
CA THR A 118 8.32 -4.88 -9.78
C THR A 118 8.10 -5.63 -11.11
N GLY A 119 7.98 -6.96 -11.10
CA GLY A 119 7.97 -7.79 -12.31
C GLY A 119 9.35 -8.14 -12.85
N GLU A 120 10.42 -7.59 -12.28
CA GLU A 120 11.81 -7.87 -12.63
C GLU A 120 12.39 -9.01 -11.76
N ILE A 121 13.46 -9.64 -12.24
CA ILE A 121 14.22 -10.64 -11.47
C ILE A 121 15.23 -9.88 -10.61
N GLU A 122 15.02 -9.82 -9.29
CA GLU A 122 16.00 -9.23 -8.38
C GLU A 122 17.23 -10.15 -8.25
N LEU A 123 18.40 -9.62 -8.61
CA LEU A 123 19.69 -10.27 -8.44
C LEU A 123 20.38 -9.79 -7.17
N GLY A 124 21.16 -10.65 -6.52
CA GLY A 124 21.98 -10.26 -5.38
C GLY A 124 23.18 -9.37 -5.77
N PRO A 125 23.90 -8.80 -4.78
CA PRO A 125 25.20 -8.18 -5.02
C PRO A 125 26.13 -9.20 -5.70
N GLY A 126 26.54 -8.94 -6.95
CA GLY A 126 27.35 -9.85 -7.76
C GLY A 126 26.59 -10.57 -8.89
N GLY A 127 25.29 -10.30 -9.09
CA GLY A 127 24.52 -10.88 -10.20
C GLY A 127 24.08 -12.33 -9.98
N GLU A 128 24.37 -12.91 -8.81
CA GLU A 128 23.96 -14.26 -8.45
C GLU A 128 22.50 -14.30 -7.99
N ARG A 129 21.79 -15.36 -8.37
CA ARG A 129 20.44 -15.65 -7.88
C ARG A 129 20.55 -16.09 -6.42
N LEU A 130 20.15 -15.23 -5.50
CA LEU A 130 20.04 -15.58 -4.08
C LEU A 130 18.85 -16.54 -3.91
N ASN A 131 19.14 -17.84 -3.78
CA ASN A 131 18.16 -18.92 -3.88
C ASN A 131 18.10 -19.72 -2.56
N THR A 132 17.25 -19.30 -1.62
CA THR A 132 17.04 -20.04 -0.35
C THR A 132 15.58 -20.16 0.07
N GLY A 133 14.62 -19.55 -0.64
CA GLY A 133 13.22 -19.46 -0.20
C GLY A 133 13.03 -18.65 1.10
N GLN A 134 14.09 -18.00 1.60
CA GLN A 134 14.02 -17.16 2.80
C GLN A 134 13.60 -15.75 2.41
N SER A 135 12.60 -15.20 3.10
CA SER A 135 12.29 -13.77 3.01
C SER A 135 13.08 -13.05 4.11
N ARG A 136 13.99 -12.14 3.74
CA ARG A 136 14.54 -11.21 4.73
C ARG A 136 13.51 -10.14 5.00
N ARG A 137 13.18 -9.99 6.28
CA ARG A 137 12.25 -8.99 6.78
C ARG A 137 13.06 -8.02 7.63
N GLY A 138 12.99 -6.74 7.27
CA GLY A 138 13.57 -5.67 8.04
C GLY A 138 12.52 -4.61 8.34
N VAL A 139 12.67 -3.91 9.46
CA VAL A 139 11.99 -2.63 9.64
C VAL A 139 12.78 -1.61 8.85
N SER A 140 12.13 -1.01 7.86
CA SER A 140 12.69 0.03 7.02
C SER A 140 12.03 1.37 7.34
N ARG A 141 12.80 2.44 7.20
CA ARG A 141 12.35 3.83 7.34
C ARG A 141 12.45 4.50 5.98
N MET A 142 11.37 5.13 5.54
CA MET A 142 11.37 6.07 4.42
C MET A 142 10.91 7.43 4.92
N SER A 143 11.37 8.52 4.29
CA SER A 143 10.88 9.85 4.61
C SER A 143 10.73 10.71 3.36
N SER A 144 9.76 11.61 3.39
CA SER A 144 9.46 12.52 2.28
C SER A 144 8.93 13.85 2.82
N LYS A 145 9.19 14.94 2.10
CA LYS A 145 8.55 16.24 2.35
C LYS A 145 7.11 16.28 1.85
N GLU A 146 6.78 15.42 0.88
CA GLU A 146 5.51 15.38 0.19
C GLU A 146 4.78 14.05 0.48
N LEU A 147 3.48 14.14 0.78
CA LEU A 147 2.66 12.97 1.11
C LEU A 147 2.06 12.27 -0.11
N TRP A 148 1.77 13.01 -1.18
CA TRP A 148 0.94 12.54 -2.29
C TRP A 148 1.75 12.33 -3.58
N THR A 149 2.90 11.70 -3.45
CA THR A 149 3.83 11.40 -4.54
C THR A 149 4.41 10.00 -4.38
N GLU A 150 4.83 9.41 -5.50
CA GLU A 150 5.66 8.20 -5.53
C GLU A 150 7.15 8.56 -5.46
#